data_AF-A0A7V8CSB4-F1
#
_entry.id   AF-A0A7V8CSB4-F1
#
_cell.length_a   1.000
_cell.length_b   1.000
_cell.length_c   1.000
_cell.angle_alpha   90.00
_cell.angle_beta   90.00
_cell.angle_gamma   90.00
#
_symmetry.space_group_name_H-M   'P 1'
#
loop_
_entity.id
_entity.type
_entity.pdbx_description
1 polymer ?
#
loop_
_entity_poly.entity_id
_entity_poly.type
_entity_poly.pdbx_seq_one_letter_code
_entity_poly.pdbx_strand_id
1 'polypeptide(L)'
;MSALSVVAGGAWRVAAIVLAALLLVVGTGAGTGWWLATGARDLARADLKERQGVNTELRASIAEQNRAVDGMARETAAAQRRGEEARALAARRGRKLDAAQQQLAGVRATTCDEAMPAVRAMLEAVR
;
A
#
# COMPACT_ATOMS: atom_id res chain seq x y z
N MET A 1 41.50 83.74 -7.18
CA MET A 1 41.25 82.32 -6.83
C MET A 1 39.76 82.12 -6.84
N SER A 2 39.27 81.69 -8.00
CA SER A 2 37.91 81.94 -8.48
C SER A 2 36.93 80.88 -7.98
N ALA A 3 35.68 81.29 -7.74
CA ALA A 3 34.56 80.50 -7.19
C ALA A 3 34.35 79.08 -7.79
N LEU A 4 34.93 78.79 -8.96
CA LEU A 4 34.99 77.48 -9.60
C LEU A 4 35.64 76.39 -8.72
N SER A 5 36.69 76.71 -7.94
CA SER A 5 37.33 75.72 -7.06
C SER A 5 36.53 75.42 -5.78
N VAL A 6 35.66 76.34 -5.34
CA VAL A 6 34.73 76.12 -4.22
C VAL A 6 33.53 75.27 -4.66
N VAL A 7 33.01 75.51 -5.87
CA VAL A 7 31.91 74.70 -6.44
C VAL A 7 32.39 73.29 -6.80
N ALA A 8 33.59 73.15 -7.38
CA ALA A 8 34.17 71.84 -7.68
C ALA A 8 34.47 71.01 -6.41
N GLY A 9 34.89 71.66 -5.32
CA GLY A 9 35.11 71.00 -4.02
C GLY A 9 33.82 70.55 -3.33
N GLY A 10 32.70 71.25 -3.56
CA GLY A 10 31.38 70.91 -3.02
C GLY A 10 30.64 69.84 -3.82
N ALA A 11 30.70 69.90 -5.16
CA ALA A 11 29.99 68.99 -6.05
C ALA A 11 30.44 67.53 -5.89
N TRP A 12 31.75 67.30 -5.70
CA TRP A 12 32.28 65.96 -5.45
C TRP A 12 31.74 65.34 -4.15
N ARG A 13 31.57 66.15 -3.09
CA ARG A 13 31.02 65.67 -1.80
C ARG A 13 29.57 65.27 -1.95
N VAL A 14 28.77 66.06 -2.68
CA VAL A 14 27.38 65.72 -2.97
C VAL A 14 27.29 64.43 -3.77
N ALA A 15 28.10 64.28 -4.82
CA ALA A 15 28.15 63.05 -5.62
C ALA A 15 28.54 61.83 -4.78
N ALA A 16 29.53 61.97 -3.88
CA ALA A 16 29.94 60.89 -2.98
C ALA A 16 28.83 60.49 -1.99
N ILE A 17 28.07 61.47 -1.44
CA ILE A 17 26.93 61.20 -0.56
C ILE A 17 25.82 60.47 -1.31
N VAL A 18 25.49 60.91 -2.53
CA VAL A 18 24.47 60.25 -3.37
C VAL A 18 24.88 58.82 -3.69
N LEU A 19 26.14 58.59 -4.06
CA LEU A 19 26.65 57.25 -4.32
C LEU A 19 26.60 56.37 -3.07
N ALA A 20 26.99 56.90 -1.91
CA ALA A 20 26.93 56.18 -0.64
C ALA A 20 25.49 55.81 -0.27
N ALA A 21 24.52 56.71 -0.48
CA ALA A 21 23.11 56.44 -0.25
C ALA A 21 22.58 55.33 -1.19
N LEU A 22 22.93 55.38 -2.47
CA LEU A 22 22.56 54.33 -3.43
C LEU A 22 23.15 52.96 -3.07
N LEU A 23 24.42 52.92 -2.67
CA LEU A 23 25.08 51.69 -2.23
C LEU A 23 24.44 51.12 -0.96
N LEU A 24 24.01 51.97 -0.03
CA LEU A 24 23.26 51.55 1.16
C LEU A 24 21.91 50.93 0.79
N VAL A 25 21.15 51.55 -0.11
CA VAL A 25 19.86 51.02 -0.57
C VAL A 25 20.04 49.68 -1.28
N VAL A 26 21.02 49.57 -2.18
CA VAL A 26 21.29 48.30 -2.91
C VAL A 26 21.80 47.22 -1.97
N GLY A 27 22.73 47.55 -1.06
CA GLY A 27 23.29 46.60 -0.10
C GLY A 27 22.24 46.07 0.88
N THR A 28 21.37 46.94 1.38
CA THR A 28 20.26 46.54 2.28
C THR A 28 19.18 45.74 1.54
N GLY A 29 18.81 46.14 0.32
CA GLY A 29 17.85 45.41 -0.52
C GLY A 29 18.34 44.02 -0.94
N ALA A 30 19.61 43.92 -1.36
CA ALA A 30 20.21 42.62 -1.72
C ALA A 30 20.38 41.72 -0.49
N GLY A 31 20.79 42.27 0.65
CA GLY A 31 20.93 41.52 1.90
C GLY A 31 19.60 40.96 2.42
N THR A 32 18.56 41.79 2.45
CA THR A 32 17.21 41.38 2.87
C THR A 32 16.57 40.39 1.89
N GLY A 33 16.70 40.63 0.58
CA GLY A 33 16.22 39.73 -0.46
C GLY A 33 16.90 38.36 -0.40
N TRP A 34 18.22 38.31 -0.18
CA TRP A 34 18.96 37.07 -0.01
C TRP A 34 18.49 36.30 1.23
N TRP A 35 18.33 36.99 2.36
CA TRP A 35 17.89 36.36 3.61
C TRP A 35 16.49 35.73 3.49
N LEU A 36 15.54 36.45 2.88
CA LEU A 36 14.20 35.93 2.60
C LEU A 36 14.23 34.74 1.64
N ALA A 37 15.04 34.81 0.58
CA ALA A 37 15.19 33.71 -0.37
C ALA A 37 15.79 32.46 0.28
N THR A 38 16.78 32.61 1.16
CA THR A 38 17.34 31.49 1.92
C THR A 38 16.32 30.89 2.88
N GLY A 39 15.54 31.72 3.59
CA GLY A 39 14.49 31.25 4.49
C GLY A 39 13.39 30.47 3.76
N ALA A 40 12.90 30.99 2.64
CA ALA A 40 11.91 30.31 1.81
C ALA A 40 12.44 28.98 1.25
N ARG A 41 13.72 28.94 0.83
CA ARG A 41 14.37 27.72 0.37
C ARG A 41 14.46 26.67 1.47
N ASP A 42 14.81 27.07 2.69
CA ASP A 42 14.97 26.16 3.81
C ASP A 42 13.62 25.60 4.28
N LEU A 43 12.57 26.44 4.31
CA LEU A 43 11.20 25.98 4.54
C LEU A 43 10.73 24.99 3.47
N ALA A 44 10.96 25.28 2.18
CA ALA A 44 10.60 24.38 1.09
C ALA A 44 11.35 23.03 1.17
N ARG A 45 12.62 23.04 1.60
CA ARG A 45 13.40 21.82 1.84
C ARG A 45 12.87 21.01 3.02
N ALA A 46 12.46 21.68 4.09
CA ALA A 46 11.86 21.02 5.24
C ALA A 46 10.55 20.32 4.86
N ASP A 47 9.63 21.02 4.18
CA ASP A 47 8.37 20.46 3.68
C ASP A 47 8.61 19.30 2.69
N LEU A 48 9.58 19.44 1.78
CA LEU A 48 9.93 18.36 0.85
C LEU A 48 10.41 17.11 1.60
N LYS A 49 11.25 17.28 2.63
CA LYS A 49 11.77 16.16 3.42
C LYS A 49 10.67 15.48 4.23
N GLU A 50 9.75 16.27 4.81
CA GLU A 50 8.58 15.75 5.52
C GLU A 50 7.70 14.92 4.58
N ARG A 51 7.35 15.44 3.41
CA ARG A 51 6.57 14.72 2.40
C ARG A 51 7.25 13.46 1.91
N GLN A 52 8.57 13.48 1.74
CA GLN A 52 9.34 12.28 1.39
C GLN A 52 9.27 11.21 2.48
N GLY A 53 9.32 11.62 3.76
CA GLY A 53 9.11 10.73 4.90
C GLY A 53 7.74 10.06 4.86
N VAL A 54 6.68 10.86 4.75
CA VAL A 54 5.29 10.38 4.65
C VAL A 54 5.11 9.46 3.43
N ASN A 55 5.70 9.80 2.29
CA ASN A 55 5.62 8.95 1.09
C ASN A 55 6.32 7.60 1.30
N THR A 56 7.46 7.60 1.98
CA THR A 56 8.21 6.37 2.28
C THR A 56 7.40 5.47 3.22
N GLU A 57 6.80 6.04 4.25
CA GLU A 57 5.92 5.31 5.17
C GLU A 57 4.69 4.75 4.45
N LEU A 58 4.05 5.54 3.59
CA LEU A 58 2.92 5.09 2.79
C LEU A 58 3.31 3.93 1.87
N ARG A 59 4.46 4.01 1.20
CA ARG A 59 4.98 2.92 0.36
C ARG A 59 5.26 1.65 1.17
N ALA A 60 5.82 1.79 2.36
CA ALA A 60 6.06 0.65 3.25
C ALA A 60 4.75 -0.01 3.68
N SER A 61 3.74 0.79 4.05
CA SER A 61 2.40 0.30 4.40
C SER A 61 1.71 -0.42 3.23
N ILE A 62 1.76 0.15 2.02
CA ILE A 62 1.22 -0.50 0.82
C ILE A 62 1.93 -1.82 0.54
N ALA A 63 3.26 -1.87 0.69
CA ALA A 63 4.01 -3.10 0.49
C ALA A 63 3.64 -4.20 1.51
N GLU A 64 3.33 -3.83 2.76
CA GLU A 64 2.84 -4.75 3.78
C GLU A 64 1.43 -5.26 3.44
N GLN A 65 0.52 -4.35 3.08
CA GLN A 65 -0.84 -4.69 2.69
C GLN A 65 -0.86 -5.64 1.49
N ASN A 66 -0.04 -5.37 0.47
CA ASN A 66 0.07 -6.25 -0.69
C ASN A 66 0.56 -7.65 -0.30
N ARG A 67 1.56 -7.74 0.60
CA ARG A 67 2.05 -9.04 1.09
C ARG A 67 0.97 -9.80 1.87
N ALA A 68 0.16 -9.11 2.66
CA ALA A 68 -0.96 -9.71 3.38
C ALA A 68 -2.06 -10.21 2.42
N VAL A 69 -2.43 -9.42 1.41
CA VAL A 69 -3.40 -9.80 0.38
C VAL A 69 -2.93 -11.00 -0.42
N ASP A 70 -1.65 -11.03 -0.82
CA ASP A 70 -1.06 -12.19 -1.51
C ASP A 70 -1.08 -13.45 -0.63
N GLY A 71 -0.82 -13.30 0.68
CA GLY A 71 -0.94 -14.38 1.66
C GLY A 71 -2.36 -14.93 1.72
N MET A 72 -3.34 -14.04 1.92
CA MET A 72 -4.76 -14.39 1.98
C MET A 72 -5.25 -15.05 0.69
N ALA A 73 -4.81 -14.58 -0.48
CA ALA A 73 -5.16 -15.18 -1.77
C ALA A 73 -4.66 -16.64 -1.88
N ARG A 74 -3.41 -16.90 -1.47
CA ARG A 74 -2.83 -18.25 -1.46
C ARG A 74 -3.57 -19.19 -0.51
N GLU A 75 -3.87 -18.72 0.70
CA GLU A 75 -4.61 -19.51 1.70
C GLU A 75 -6.04 -19.81 1.24
N THR A 76 -6.71 -18.82 0.65
CA THR A 76 -8.05 -18.97 0.07
C THR A 76 -8.06 -20.01 -1.04
N ALA A 77 -7.09 -19.95 -1.97
CA ALA A 77 -6.96 -20.95 -3.03
C ALA A 77 -6.71 -22.36 -2.46
N ALA A 78 -5.88 -22.48 -1.42
CA ALA A 78 -5.65 -23.77 -0.76
C ALA A 78 -6.91 -24.30 -0.04
N ALA A 79 -7.70 -23.41 0.58
CA ALA A 79 -8.96 -23.77 1.21
C ALA A 79 -10.01 -24.19 0.16
N GLN A 80 -10.09 -23.49 -0.98
CA GLN A 80 -10.99 -23.84 -2.08
C GLN A 80 -10.68 -25.23 -2.63
N ARG A 81 -9.41 -25.53 -2.92
CA ARG A 81 -9.00 -26.89 -3.38
C ARG A 81 -9.40 -27.98 -2.40
N ARG A 82 -9.14 -27.79 -1.10
CA ARG A 82 -9.57 -28.74 -0.06
C ARG A 82 -11.09 -28.90 -0.04
N GLY A 83 -11.84 -27.81 -0.21
CA GLY A 83 -13.29 -27.83 -0.28
C GLY A 83 -13.81 -28.58 -1.50
N GLU A 84 -13.21 -28.40 -2.66
CA GLU A 84 -13.54 -29.12 -3.90
C GLU A 84 -13.25 -30.61 -3.77
N GLU A 85 -12.09 -30.97 -3.24
CA GLU A 85 -11.72 -32.37 -2.97
C GLU A 85 -12.69 -33.04 -2.00
N ALA A 86 -13.06 -32.34 -0.92
CA ALA A 86 -14.04 -32.82 0.05
C ALA A 86 -15.43 -33.02 -0.58
N ARG A 87 -15.90 -32.07 -1.41
CA ARG A 87 -17.17 -32.20 -2.15
C ARG A 87 -17.13 -33.34 -3.15
N ALA A 88 -16.03 -33.51 -3.88
CA ALA A 88 -15.85 -34.61 -4.83
C ALA A 88 -15.85 -35.97 -4.13
N LEU A 89 -15.19 -36.07 -2.97
CA LEU A 89 -15.21 -37.27 -2.14
C LEU A 89 -16.61 -37.57 -1.61
N ALA A 90 -17.30 -36.55 -1.08
CA ALA A 90 -18.67 -36.68 -0.58
C ALA A 90 -19.62 -37.14 -1.70
N ALA A 91 -19.53 -36.56 -2.90
CA ALA A 91 -20.34 -36.97 -4.05
C ALA A 91 -20.05 -38.42 -4.48
N ARG A 92 -18.78 -38.87 -4.46
CA ARG A 92 -18.43 -40.27 -4.75
C ARG A 92 -19.00 -41.22 -3.70
N ARG A 93 -18.89 -40.87 -2.41
CA ARG A 93 -19.44 -41.69 -1.31
C ARG A 93 -20.97 -41.71 -1.34
N GLY A 94 -21.61 -40.58 -1.63
CA GLY A 94 -23.07 -40.49 -1.81
C GLY A 94 -23.56 -41.46 -2.88
N ARG A 95 -22.96 -41.41 -4.08
CA ARG A 95 -23.32 -42.35 -5.16
C ARG A 95 -23.13 -43.82 -4.78
N LYS A 96 -22.07 -44.16 -4.04
CA LYS A 96 -21.87 -45.53 -3.54
C LYS A 96 -22.99 -45.94 -2.57
N LEU A 97 -23.37 -45.04 -1.66
CA LEU A 97 -24.43 -45.29 -0.70
C LEU A 97 -25.79 -45.42 -1.40
N ASP A 98 -26.10 -44.55 -2.35
CA ASP A 98 -27.34 -44.61 -3.14
C ASP A 98 -27.45 -45.93 -3.91
N ALA A 99 -26.35 -46.38 -4.54
CA ALA A 99 -26.30 -47.66 -5.22
C ALA A 99 -26.52 -48.84 -4.26
N ALA A 100 -25.92 -48.78 -3.06
CA ALA A 100 -26.12 -49.79 -2.03
C ALA A 100 -27.58 -49.83 -1.53
N GLN A 101 -28.23 -48.67 -1.39
CA GLN A 101 -29.66 -48.59 -1.04
C GLN A 101 -30.56 -49.18 -2.13
N GLN A 102 -30.24 -48.93 -3.41
CA GLN A 102 -31.00 -49.50 -4.53
C GLN A 102 -30.92 -51.03 -4.55
N GLN A 103 -29.77 -51.62 -4.22
CA GLN A 103 -29.63 -53.07 -4.10
C GLN A 103 -30.55 -53.67 -3.02
N LEU A 104 -30.88 -52.90 -1.98
CA LEU A 104 -31.74 -53.33 -0.88
C LEU A 104 -33.24 -53.10 -1.14
N ALA A 105 -33.61 -52.21 -2.08
CA ALA A 105 -35.01 -51.84 -2.32
C ALA A 105 -35.91 -53.02 -2.75
N GLY A 106 -35.31 -54.11 -3.27
CA GLY A 106 -36.01 -55.35 -3.63
C GLY A 106 -35.91 -56.49 -2.61
N VAL A 107 -35.10 -56.34 -1.56
CA VAL A 107 -34.88 -57.39 -0.56
C VAL A 107 -36.00 -57.39 0.47
N ARG A 108 -36.91 -58.35 0.39
CA ARG A 108 -37.85 -58.65 1.48
C ARG A 108 -37.30 -59.82 2.31
N ALA A 109 -36.64 -59.49 3.40
CA ALA A 109 -36.31 -60.47 4.44
C ALA A 109 -37.40 -60.45 5.51
N THR A 110 -37.88 -61.63 5.90
CA THR A 110 -38.86 -61.82 6.99
C THR A 110 -38.20 -62.32 8.27
N THR A 111 -36.94 -62.76 8.18
CA THR A 111 -36.10 -63.18 9.31
C THR A 111 -34.70 -62.55 9.25
N CYS A 112 -33.99 -62.51 10.38
CA CYS A 112 -32.62 -61.99 10.43
C CYS A 112 -31.65 -62.79 9.54
N ASP A 113 -31.82 -64.11 9.47
CA ASP A 113 -30.96 -64.99 8.67
C ASP A 113 -31.09 -64.70 7.16
N GLU A 114 -32.29 -64.31 6.72
CA GLU A 114 -32.54 -63.86 5.34
C GLU A 114 -31.95 -62.47 5.04
N ALA A 115 -31.88 -61.58 6.04
CA ALA A 115 -31.38 -60.20 5.87
C ALA A 115 -29.83 -60.11 5.90
N MET A 116 -29.18 -60.99 6.66
CA MET A 116 -27.74 -60.94 6.93
C MET A 116 -26.84 -60.97 5.68
N PRO A 117 -27.12 -61.74 4.61
CA PRO A 117 -26.31 -61.74 3.39
C PRO A 117 -26.33 -60.37 2.67
N ALA A 118 -27.50 -59.73 2.60
CA ALA A 118 -27.66 -58.42 1.97
C ALA A 118 -26.95 -57.32 2.77
N VAL A 119 -27.03 -57.36 4.10
CA VAL A 119 -26.31 -56.45 5.00
C VAL A 119 -24.80 -56.62 4.86
N ARG A 120 -24.30 -57.85 4.74
CA ARG A 120 -22.86 -58.13 4.57
C ARG A 120 -22.33 -57.60 3.24
N ALA A 121 -23.07 -57.83 2.15
CA ALA A 121 -22.76 -57.26 0.83
C ALA A 121 -22.74 -55.71 0.86
N MET A 122 -23.65 -55.08 1.61
CA MET A 122 -23.67 -53.62 1.79
C MET A 122 -22.42 -53.10 2.51
N LEU A 123 -22.04 -53.74 3.62
CA LEU A 123 -20.84 -53.35 4.39
C LEU A 123 -19.55 -53.51 3.58
N GLU A 124 -19.51 -54.50 2.68
CA GLU A 124 -18.39 -54.68 1.73
C GLU A 124 -18.39 -53.61 0.63
N ALA A 125 -19.55 -53.23 0.10
CA ALA A 125 -19.66 -52.22 -0.95
C ALA A 125 -19.35 -50.78 -0.47
N VAL A 126 -19.59 -50.50 0.82
CA VAL A 126 -19.39 -49.17 1.44
C VAL A 126 -17.98 -48.99 2.03
N ARG A 127 -17.25 -50.09 2.27
CA ARG A 127 -15.83 -50.06 2.66
C ARG A 127 -14.95 -49.41 1.58
#